data_AF-R7TDY2-F1
#
_entry.id   AF-R7TDY2-F1
#
_cell.length_a   1.000
_cell.length_b   1.000
_cell.length_c   1.000
_cell.angle_alpha   90.00
_cell.angle_beta   90.00
_cell.angle_gamma   90.00
#
_symmetry.space_group_name_H-M   'P 1'
#
loop_
_entity.id
_entity.type
_entity.pdbx_description
1 polymer ?
#
loop_
_entity_poly.entity_id
_entity_poly.type
_entity_poly.pdbx_seq_one_letter_code
_entity_poly.pdbx_strand_id
1 'polypeptide(L)'
;GADVNTADVIGNTPLHCASNKRFICAAKKVLSLDADHKKRNNKGTTVLNLTLVAEDQNGLEVIINLLIKRGADVNIDNANGEAPLHYASDKGLISAAEELLSPGADINIV
;
A
#
# COMPACT_ATOMS: atom_id res chain seq x y z
N GLY A 1 -4.52 19.33 16.56
CA GLY A 1 -5.03 17.97 16.25
C GLY A 1 -3.89 16.98 16.35
N ALA A 2 -4.17 15.67 16.33
CA ALA A 2 -3.13 14.64 16.31
C ALA A 2 -2.39 14.61 14.97
N ASP A 3 -1.08 14.28 14.98
CA ASP A 3 -0.28 14.11 13.76
C ASP A 3 -0.62 12.76 13.08
N VAL A 4 -1.10 12.83 11.85
CA VAL A 4 -1.52 11.66 11.05
C VAL A 4 -0.33 10.80 10.61
N ASN A 5 0.89 11.32 10.67
CA ASN A 5 2.13 10.67 10.24
C ASN A 5 3.02 10.21 11.40
N THR A 6 2.53 10.32 12.64
CA THR A 6 3.23 9.78 13.82
C THR A 6 3.52 8.31 13.60
N ALA A 7 4.70 7.84 13.98
CA ALA A 7 5.09 6.46 13.82
C ALA A 7 5.16 5.77 15.18
N ASP A 8 4.77 4.50 15.24
CA ASP A 8 5.01 3.65 16.40
C ASP A 8 6.50 3.25 16.52
N VAL A 9 6.81 2.42 17.51
CA VAL A 9 8.19 1.95 17.78
C VAL A 9 8.82 1.13 16.65
N ILE A 10 8.03 0.62 15.71
CA ILE A 10 8.49 -0.12 14.52
C ILE A 10 8.34 0.70 13.23
N GLY A 11 8.06 1.99 13.34
CA GLY A 11 7.98 2.89 12.19
C GLY A 11 6.64 2.87 11.46
N ASN A 12 5.62 2.16 11.96
CA ASN A 12 4.31 2.13 11.33
C ASN A 12 3.53 3.41 11.65
N THR A 13 3.04 4.07 10.61
CA THR A 13 2.10 5.19 10.76
C THR A 13 0.67 4.70 11.04
N PRO A 14 -0.26 5.56 11.47
CA PRO A 14 -1.69 5.24 11.51
C PRO A 14 -2.21 4.61 10.22
N LEU A 15 -1.67 5.01 9.07
CA LEU A 15 -2.03 4.44 7.78
C LEU A 15 -1.54 2.99 7.63
N HIS A 16 -0.30 2.67 8.04
CA HIS A 16 0.20 1.30 8.06
C HIS A 16 -0.68 0.40 8.94
N CYS A 17 -1.02 0.88 10.14
CA CYS A 17 -1.85 0.15 11.09
C CYS A 17 -3.27 -0.07 10.54
N ALA A 18 -3.91 0.96 10.00
CA ALA A 18 -5.26 0.87 9.45
C ALA A 18 -5.33 -0.08 8.24
N SER A 19 -4.35 -0.02 7.35
CA SER A 19 -4.24 -0.89 6.18
C SER A 19 -3.99 -2.35 6.58
N ASN A 20 -3.02 -2.61 7.46
CA ASN A 20 -2.69 -3.96 7.92
C ASN A 20 -3.83 -4.60 8.72
N LYS A 21 -4.58 -3.81 9.49
CA LYS A 21 -5.79 -4.26 10.21
C LYS A 21 -7.06 -4.23 9.37
N ARG A 22 -6.97 -3.84 8.09
CA ARG A 22 -8.07 -3.78 7.13
C ARG A 22 -9.23 -2.89 7.56
N PHE A 23 -8.93 -1.84 8.33
CA PHE A 23 -9.91 -0.83 8.71
C PHE A 23 -10.11 0.15 7.55
N ILE A 24 -10.83 -0.28 6.52
CA ILE A 24 -10.99 0.44 5.25
C ILE A 24 -11.46 1.89 5.46
N CYS A 25 -12.46 2.11 6.32
CA CYS A 25 -12.95 3.45 6.64
C CYS A 25 -11.88 4.31 7.32
N ALA A 26 -11.11 3.73 8.24
CA ALA A 26 -10.03 4.45 8.93
C ALA A 26 -8.89 4.78 7.95
N ALA A 27 -8.46 3.82 7.12
CA ALA A 27 -7.43 4.04 6.11
C ALA A 27 -7.83 5.12 5.10
N LYS A 28 -9.08 5.09 4.61
CA LYS A 28 -9.63 6.15 3.74
C LYS A 28 -9.65 7.51 4.43
N LYS A 29 -10.04 7.55 5.71
CA LYS A 29 -10.06 8.81 6.48
C LYS A 29 -8.66 9.35 6.67
N VAL A 30 -7.70 8.50 7.01
CA VAL A 30 -6.29 8.85 7.18
C VAL A 30 -5.71 9.38 5.85
N LEU A 31 -5.98 8.71 4.72
CA LEU A 31 -5.57 9.19 3.40
C LEU A 31 -6.25 10.51 2.99
N SER A 32 -7.47 10.79 3.48
CA SER A 32 -8.14 12.08 3.25
C SER A 32 -7.54 13.25 4.04
N LEU A 33 -6.65 12.95 4.99
CA LEU A 33 -5.91 13.93 5.80
C LEU A 33 -4.47 14.10 5.30
N ASP A 34 -4.20 13.74 4.04
CA ASP A 34 -2.87 13.81 3.41
C ASP A 34 -1.77 13.06 4.19
N ALA A 35 -2.13 11.90 4.75
CA ALA A 35 -1.15 10.99 5.34
C ALA A 35 -0.10 10.56 4.31
N ASP A 36 1.17 10.57 4.73
CA ASP A 36 2.30 10.16 3.91
C ASP A 36 2.25 8.65 3.66
N HIS A 37 1.80 8.29 2.47
CA HIS A 37 1.71 6.91 2.00
C HIS A 37 3.03 6.36 1.46
N LYS A 38 4.07 7.19 1.31
CA LYS A 38 5.39 6.81 0.81
C LYS A 38 6.35 6.44 1.94
N LYS A 39 6.02 6.83 3.18
CA LYS A 39 6.81 6.48 4.37
C LYS A 39 6.97 4.97 4.48
N ARG A 40 8.21 4.54 4.70
CA ARG A 40 8.57 3.15 4.98
C ARG A 40 8.67 2.95 6.48
N ASN A 41 8.17 1.83 6.98
CA ASN A 41 8.41 1.42 8.36
C ASN A 41 9.86 0.93 8.56
N ASN A 42 10.23 0.51 9.77
CA ASN A 42 11.60 0.07 10.08
C ASN A 42 12.05 -1.19 9.32
N LYS A 43 11.12 -1.90 8.67
CA LYS A 43 11.41 -3.04 7.77
C LYS A 43 11.51 -2.63 6.30
N GLY A 44 11.48 -1.33 6.02
CA GLY A 44 11.43 -0.83 4.65
C GLY A 44 10.11 -1.13 3.96
N THR A 45 9.01 -1.41 4.66
CA THR A 45 7.72 -1.71 4.01
C THR A 45 6.88 -0.45 3.88
N THR A 46 6.29 -0.21 2.71
CA THR A 46 5.29 0.85 2.48
C THR A 46 3.88 0.37 2.84
N VAL A 47 2.93 1.30 2.91
CA VAL A 47 1.51 0.97 3.09
C VAL A 47 1.00 0.11 1.92
N LEU A 48 1.39 0.43 0.68
CA LEU A 48 0.98 -0.33 -0.52
C LEU A 48 1.44 -1.79 -0.42
N ASN A 49 2.70 -2.02 -0.04
CA ASN A 49 3.23 -3.38 0.10
C ASN A 49 2.52 -4.13 1.24
N LEU A 50 2.26 -3.46 2.38
CA LEU A 50 1.47 -4.07 3.46
C LEU A 50 0.06 -4.47 3.02
N THR A 51 -0.61 -3.67 2.17
CA THR A 51 -1.95 -4.04 1.67
C THR A 51 -1.92 -5.23 0.73
N LEU A 52 -0.88 -5.36 -0.10
CA LEU A 52 -0.77 -6.44 -1.09
C LEU A 52 -0.43 -7.80 -0.46
N VAL A 53 0.31 -7.81 0.65
CA VAL A 53 0.67 -9.05 1.36
C VAL A 53 -0.40 -9.53 2.35
N ALA A 54 -1.52 -8.82 2.49
CA ALA A 54 -2.60 -9.21 3.39
C ALA A 54 -3.27 -10.52 2.93
N GLU A 55 -3.54 -11.43 3.87
CA GLU A 55 -4.13 -12.74 3.59
C GLU A 55 -5.54 -12.66 2.99
N ASP A 56 -6.31 -11.63 3.37
CA ASP A 56 -7.66 -11.39 2.87
C ASP A 56 -7.73 -9.99 2.23
N GLN A 57 -7.98 -10.00 0.91
CA GLN A 57 -8.02 -8.83 0.06
C GLN A 57 -9.39 -8.16 -0.02
N ASN A 58 -10.42 -8.72 0.61
CA ASN A 58 -11.77 -8.16 0.54
C ASN A 58 -11.78 -6.70 1.06
N GLY A 59 -12.18 -5.77 0.19
CA GLY A 59 -12.21 -4.34 0.45
C GLY A 59 -10.86 -3.60 0.40
N LEU A 60 -9.72 -4.31 0.32
CA LEU A 60 -8.40 -3.68 0.23
C LEU A 60 -8.12 -3.07 -1.14
N GLU A 61 -8.77 -3.55 -2.20
CA GLU A 61 -8.72 -2.96 -3.54
C GLU A 61 -9.01 -1.45 -3.52
N VAL A 62 -9.94 -1.01 -2.66
CA VAL A 62 -10.27 0.41 -2.51
C VAL A 62 -9.08 1.20 -1.98
N ILE A 63 -8.32 0.64 -1.05
CA ILE A 63 -7.11 1.29 -0.49
C ILE A 63 -5.99 1.28 -1.53
N ILE A 64 -5.75 0.14 -2.18
CA ILE A 64 -4.71 -0.04 -3.21
C ILE A 64 -4.92 0.97 -4.34
N ASN A 65 -6.13 1.02 -4.91
CA ASN A 65 -6.46 1.95 -5.99
C ASN A 65 -6.31 3.41 -5.54
N LEU A 66 -6.66 3.72 -4.29
CA LEU A 66 -6.55 5.07 -3.74
C LEU A 66 -5.08 5.49 -3.52
N LEU A 67 -4.22 4.55 -3.15
CA LEU A 67 -2.78 4.75 -3.01
C LEU A 67 -2.13 4.97 -4.39
N ILE A 68 -2.44 4.12 -5.37
CA ILE A 68 -1.93 4.25 -6.75
C ILE A 68 -2.33 5.60 -7.35
N LYS A 69 -3.61 5.99 -7.22
CA LYS A 69 -4.10 7.30 -7.70
C LYS A 69 -3.45 8.50 -7.03
N ARG A 70 -2.89 8.33 -5.82
CA ARG A 70 -2.09 9.34 -5.11
C ARG A 70 -0.60 9.28 -5.46
N GLY A 71 -0.19 8.49 -6.45
CA GLY A 71 1.20 8.34 -6.85
C GLY A 71 2.01 7.59 -5.80
N ALA A 72 1.44 6.55 -5.18
CA ALA A 72 2.24 5.55 -4.48
C ALA A 72 3.23 4.94 -5.45
N ASP A 73 4.45 4.71 -4.99
CA ASP A 73 5.46 4.05 -5.81
C ASP A 73 5.13 2.56 -5.92
N VAL A 74 4.77 2.17 -7.14
CA VAL A 74 4.31 0.82 -7.51
C VAL A 74 5.48 -0.12 -7.81
N ASN A 75 6.70 0.38 -7.74
CA ASN A 75 7.93 -0.33 -8.06
C ASN A 75 8.71 -0.73 -6.79
N ILE A 76 8.23 -0.36 -5.60
CA ILE A 76 8.93 -0.67 -4.35
C ILE A 76 8.71 -2.14 -4.01
N ASP A 77 9.79 -2.90 -4.03
CA ASP A 77 9.85 -4.27 -3.56
C ASP A 77 9.51 -4.41 -2.06
N ASN A 78 8.94 -5.56 -1.72
CA ASN A 78 8.85 -5.97 -0.33
C ASN A 78 10.19 -6.56 0.16
N ALA A 79 10.24 -7.04 1.41
CA ALA A 79 11.44 -7.64 1.98
C ALA A 79 11.92 -8.93 1.26
N ASN A 80 11.12 -9.50 0.37
CA ASN A 80 11.45 -10.67 -0.45
C ASN A 80 11.88 -10.30 -1.87
N GLY A 81 11.99 -9.01 -2.21
CA GLY A 81 12.31 -8.55 -3.57
C GLY A 81 11.11 -8.53 -4.52
N GLU A 82 9.89 -8.77 -4.02
CA GLU A 82 8.70 -8.89 -4.86
C GLU A 82 8.07 -7.52 -5.07
N ALA A 83 8.04 -7.06 -6.33
CA ALA A 83 7.28 -5.88 -6.72
C ALA A 83 5.75 -6.04 -6.53
N PRO A 84 5.00 -4.95 -6.33
CA PRO A 84 3.54 -4.93 -6.24
C PRO A 84 2.80 -5.73 -7.32
N LEU A 85 3.29 -5.71 -8.55
CA LEU A 85 2.69 -6.44 -9.68
C LEU A 85 2.80 -7.96 -9.54
N HIS A 86 3.88 -8.49 -8.94
CA HIS A 86 4.01 -9.92 -8.65
C HIS A 86 2.88 -10.38 -7.72
N TYR A 87 2.59 -9.61 -6.66
CA TYR A 87 1.50 -9.92 -5.73
C TYR A 87 0.12 -9.80 -6.38
N ALA A 88 -0.12 -8.73 -7.13
CA ALA A 88 -1.40 -8.55 -7.80
C ALA A 88 -1.68 -9.71 -8.77
N SER A 89 -0.64 -10.21 -9.44
CA SER A 89 -0.71 -11.37 -10.33
C SER A 89 -0.92 -12.69 -9.57
N ASP A 90 -0.15 -12.96 -8.50
CA ASP A 90 -0.29 -14.17 -7.67
C ASP A 90 -1.67 -14.29 -7.02
N LYS A 91 -2.23 -13.15 -6.58
CA LYS A 91 -3.54 -13.10 -5.91
C LYS A 91 -4.73 -12.94 -6.84
N GLY A 92 -4.51 -12.81 -8.15
CA GLY A 92 -5.58 -12.58 -9.12
C GLY A 92 -6.32 -11.25 -8.91
N LEU A 93 -5.65 -10.24 -8.37
CA LEU A 93 -6.21 -8.90 -8.13
C LEU A 93 -6.23 -8.10 -9.44
N ILE A 94 -7.12 -8.47 -10.36
CA ILE A 94 -7.18 -7.92 -11.73
C ILE A 94 -7.23 -6.39 -11.71
N SER A 95 -8.14 -5.80 -10.92
CA SER A 95 -8.27 -4.33 -10.83
C SER A 95 -6.99 -3.64 -10.34
N ALA A 96 -6.31 -4.24 -9.36
CA ALA A 96 -5.04 -3.71 -8.86
C ALA A 96 -3.93 -3.87 -9.90
N ALA A 97 -3.86 -5.03 -10.57
CA ALA A 97 -2.89 -5.27 -11.65
C ALA A 97 -3.09 -4.29 -12.81
N GLU A 98 -4.33 -4.01 -13.21
CA GLU A 98 -4.64 -3.02 -14.26
C GLU A 98 -4.20 -1.60 -13.87
N GLU A 99 -4.50 -1.16 -12.65
CA GLU A 99 -4.09 0.17 -12.15
C GLU A 99 -2.55 0.24 -11.98
N LEU A 100 -1.93 -0.87 -11.55
CA LEU A 100 -0.47 -1.04 -11.52
C LEU A 100 0.15 -1.16 -12.92
N LEU A 101 -0.61 -1.38 -14.00
CA LEU A 101 -0.11 -1.40 -15.38
C LEU A 101 -0.38 -0.08 -16.11
N SER A 102 -1.02 0.88 -15.44
CA SER A 102 -1.23 2.22 -15.99
C SER A 102 0.12 2.93 -16.24
N PRO A 103 0.16 3.92 -17.17
CA PRO A 103 1.43 4.47 -17.65
C PRO A 103 2.31 5.03 -16.51
N GLY A 104 3.41 4.34 -16.21
CA GLY A 104 4.39 4.73 -15.18
C GLY A 104 4.91 3.59 -14.30
N ALA A 105 4.27 2.43 -14.32
CA ALA A 105 4.77 1.25 -13.63
C ALA A 105 5.81 0.49 -14.47
N ASP A 106 6.88 0.03 -13.81
CA ASP A 106 7.91 -0.76 -14.48
C ASP A 106 7.53 -2.25 -14.41
N ILE A 107 7.13 -2.79 -15.56
CA ILE A 107 6.72 -4.18 -15.71
C ILE A 107 7.91 -5.16 -15.74
N ASN A 108 9.15 -4.66 -15.77
CA ASN A 108 10.36 -5.48 -15.87
C ASN A 108 11.15 -5.56 -14.56
N ILE A 109 10.57 -5.13 -13.42
CA ILE A 109 11.21 -5.32 -12.12
C ILE A 109 11.19 -6.82 -11.80
N VAL A 110 12.36 -7.43 -11.79
CA VAL A 110 12.65 -8.85 -11.51
C VAL A 110 13.71 -8.98 -10.43
#